data_AF-A0A6V7Y7B0-F1
#
_entry.id   AF-A0A6V7Y7B0-F1
#
_cell.length_a   1.000
_cell.length_b   1.000
_cell.length_c   1.000
_cell.angle_alpha   90.00
_cell.angle_beta   90.00
_cell.angle_gamma   90.00
#
_symmetry.space_group_name_H-M   'P 1'
#
loop_
_entity.id
_entity.type
_entity.pdbx_description
1 polymer ?
#
loop_
_entity_poly.entity_id
_entity_poly.type
_entity_poly.pdbx_seq_one_letter_code
_entity_poly.pdbx_strand_id
1 'polypeptide(L)'
;MRKISKNLNIKEENASILYNLSLFKTYEYLEELLKNKNEKERNILNQTFVVLKNWAKAHCVYNSQFGFLEGTSISLMLTKVFFLFPEANIIQLIERFFIIFSTW
;
A
#
# COMPACT_ATOMS: atom_id res chain seq x y z
N MET A 1 28.43 -22.48 18.85
CA MET A 1 27.98 -21.87 17.57
C MET A 1 26.61 -22.35 17.07
N ARG A 2 26.31 -23.66 16.95
CA ARG A 2 25.02 -24.16 16.37
C ARG A 2 23.71 -23.76 17.07
N LYS A 3 23.70 -23.50 18.39
CA LYS A 3 22.48 -23.06 19.10
C LYS A 3 22.10 -21.61 18.80
N ILE A 4 23.11 -20.75 18.57
CA ILE A 4 22.90 -19.32 18.26
C ILE A 4 22.32 -19.18 16.86
N SER A 5 22.84 -19.94 15.88
CA SER A 5 22.30 -19.94 14.51
C SER A 5 20.86 -20.47 14.43
N LYS A 6 20.49 -21.49 15.22
CA LYS A 6 19.10 -21.96 15.31
C LYS A 6 18.16 -20.89 15.90
N ASN A 7 18.57 -20.20 16.96
CA ASN A 7 17.75 -19.16 17.59
C ASN A 7 17.60 -17.90 16.71
N LEU A 8 18.61 -17.57 15.91
CA LEU A 8 18.52 -16.51 14.89
C LEU A 8 17.51 -16.89 13.80
N ASN A 9 17.58 -18.11 13.28
CA ASN A 9 16.66 -18.59 12.25
C ASN A 9 15.20 -18.60 12.74
N ILE A 10 14.94 -19.01 13.99
CA ILE A 10 13.60 -18.97 14.60
C ILE A 10 13.09 -17.53 14.76
N LYS A 11 13.96 -16.58 15.12
CA LYS A 11 13.57 -15.16 15.21
C LYS A 11 13.23 -14.57 13.85
N GLU A 12 14.02 -14.88 12.82
CA GLU A 12 13.77 -14.44 11.44
C GLU A 12 12.47 -15.04 10.88
N GLU A 13 12.22 -16.32 11.13
CA GLU A 13 10.97 -16.99 10.76
C GLU A 13 9.75 -16.36 11.44
N ASN A 14 9.81 -16.12 12.75
CA ASN A 14 8.74 -15.45 13.48
C ASN A 14 8.49 -14.01 13.00
N ALA A 15 9.55 -13.26 12.68
CA ALA A 15 9.43 -11.92 12.12
C ALA A 15 8.74 -11.94 10.74
N SER A 16 9.08 -12.90 9.89
CA SER A 16 8.43 -13.10 8.60
C SER A 16 6.94 -13.44 8.74
N ILE A 17 6.59 -14.33 9.69
CA ILE A 17 5.19 -14.66 9.99
C ILE A 17 4.41 -13.42 10.45
N LEU A 18 4.96 -12.65 11.38
CA LEU A 18 4.34 -11.41 11.88
C LEU A 18 4.13 -10.39 10.75
N TYR A 19 5.11 -10.25 9.86
CA TYR A 19 5.01 -9.39 8.69
C TYR A 19 3.90 -9.85 7.72
N ASN A 20 3.83 -11.14 7.41
CA ASN A 20 2.77 -11.65 6.52
C ASN A 20 1.38 -11.49 7.14
N LEU A 21 1.24 -11.70 8.45
CA LEU A 21 0.00 -11.47 9.18
C LEU A 21 -0.39 -9.98 9.18
N SER A 22 0.57 -9.07 9.35
CA SER A 22 0.28 -7.64 9.32
C SER A 22 -0.15 -7.17 7.93
N LEU A 23 0.48 -7.68 6.85
CA LEU A 23 0.02 -7.42 5.49
C LEU A 23 -1.39 -7.91 5.27
N PHE A 24 -1.68 -9.18 5.63
CA PHE A 24 -3.01 -9.75 5.48
C PHE A 24 -4.07 -8.90 6.21
N LYS A 25 -3.81 -8.53 7.47
CA LYS A 25 -4.69 -7.66 8.25
C LYS A 25 -4.89 -6.28 7.63
N THR A 26 -3.86 -5.73 7.01
CA THR A 26 -3.95 -4.44 6.30
C THR A 26 -4.87 -4.55 5.08
N TYR A 27 -4.74 -5.61 4.29
CA TYR A 27 -5.63 -5.84 3.14
C TYR A 27 -7.06 -6.10 3.58
N GLU A 28 -7.27 -6.90 4.63
CA GLU A 28 -8.60 -7.15 5.22
C GLU A 28 -9.26 -5.82 5.63
N TYR A 29 -8.51 -4.94 6.28
CA TYR A 29 -9.00 -3.61 6.66
C TYR A 29 -9.33 -2.72 5.45
N LEU A 30 -8.50 -2.71 4.41
CA LEU A 30 -8.76 -1.95 3.19
C LEU A 30 -10.03 -2.46 2.47
N GLU A 31 -10.20 -3.77 2.39
CA GLU A 31 -11.41 -4.39 1.82
C GLU A 31 -12.65 -4.04 2.64
N GLU A 32 -12.55 -4.04 3.97
CA GLU A 32 -13.66 -3.63 4.84
C GLU A 32 -14.06 -2.16 4.60
N LEU A 33 -13.08 -1.26 4.49
CA LEU A 33 -13.33 0.15 4.17
C LEU A 33 -13.99 0.35 2.80
N LEU A 34 -13.62 -0.48 1.82
CA LEU A 34 -14.11 -0.39 0.44
C LEU A 34 -15.36 -1.23 0.18
N LYS A 35 -15.85 -1.98 1.17
CA LYS A 35 -16.98 -2.92 1.04
C LYS A 35 -18.25 -2.28 0.50
N ASN A 36 -18.54 -1.04 0.91
CA ASN A 36 -19.77 -0.34 0.53
C ASN A 36 -19.61 0.51 -0.75
N LYS A 37 -18.45 0.46 -1.40
CA LYS A 37 -18.16 1.26 -2.60
C LYS A 37 -18.74 0.60 -3.84
N ASN A 38 -19.30 1.44 -4.72
CA ASN A 38 -19.87 0.96 -5.96
C ASN A 38 -18.78 0.48 -6.92
N GLU A 39 -19.15 -0.25 -7.96
CA GLU A 39 -18.20 -0.79 -8.93
C GLU A 39 -17.38 0.29 -9.65
N LYS A 40 -18.01 1.44 -9.94
CA LYS A 40 -17.34 2.57 -10.58
C LYS A 40 -16.22 3.14 -9.70
N GLU A 41 -16.49 3.38 -8.43
CA GLU A 41 -15.52 3.86 -7.43
C GLU A 41 -14.34 2.88 -7.29
N ARG A 42 -14.63 1.57 -7.22
CA ARG A 42 -13.59 0.53 -7.18
C ARG A 42 -12.74 0.52 -8.44
N ASN A 43 -13.34 0.70 -9.62
CA ASN A 43 -12.60 0.78 -10.87
C ASN A 43 -11.69 2.03 -10.92
N ILE A 44 -12.19 3.19 -10.47
CA ILE A 44 -11.41 4.43 -10.35
C ILE A 44 -10.19 4.19 -9.44
N LEU A 45 -10.40 3.60 -8.25
CA LEU A 45 -9.33 3.26 -7.32
C LEU A 45 -8.30 2.31 -7.94
N ASN A 46 -8.74 1.22 -8.58
CA ASN A 46 -7.84 0.24 -9.18
C ASN A 46 -7.00 0.84 -10.31
N GLN A 47 -7.61 1.65 -11.19
CA GLN A 47 -6.88 2.33 -12.26
C GLN A 47 -5.88 3.33 -11.69
N THR A 48 -6.27 4.11 -10.69
CA THR A 48 -5.39 5.06 -10.00
C THR A 48 -4.21 4.34 -9.35
N PHE A 49 -4.46 3.22 -8.68
CA PHE A 49 -3.43 2.39 -8.05
C PHE A 49 -2.41 1.87 -9.07
N VAL A 50 -2.87 1.34 -10.22
CA VAL A 50 -1.97 0.85 -11.28
C VAL A 50 -1.07 1.96 -11.80
N VAL A 51 -1.62 3.16 -12.01
CA VAL A 51 -0.85 4.33 -12.46
C VAL A 51 0.21 4.72 -11.42
N LEU A 52 -0.17 4.84 -10.15
CA LEU A 52 0.76 5.20 -9.07
C LEU A 52 1.85 4.14 -8.87
N LYS A 53 1.49 2.86 -8.94
CA LYS A 53 2.46 1.75 -8.87
C LYS A 53 3.47 1.80 -10.02
N ASN A 54 3.00 2.07 -11.23
CA ASN A 54 3.88 2.21 -12.40
C ASN A 54 4.78 3.44 -12.29
N TRP A 55 4.24 4.57 -11.84
CA TRP A 55 5.02 5.78 -11.53
C TRP A 55 6.12 5.47 -10.50
N ALA A 56 5.79 4.80 -9.40
CA ALA A 56 6.74 4.49 -8.34
C ALA A 56 7.88 3.59 -8.83
N LYS A 57 7.56 2.60 -9.67
CA LYS A 57 8.57 1.75 -10.33
C LYS A 57 9.46 2.55 -11.28
N ALA A 58 8.87 3.39 -12.13
CA ALA A 58 9.60 4.19 -13.11
C ALA A 58 10.55 5.21 -12.46
N HIS A 59 10.23 5.68 -11.26
CA HIS A 59 11.04 6.65 -10.51
C HIS A 59 11.93 6.00 -9.45
N CYS A 60 12.09 4.66 -9.47
CA CYS A 60 12.94 3.92 -8.52
C CYS A 60 12.56 4.10 -7.04
N VAL A 61 11.30 4.42 -6.74
CA VAL A 61 10.76 4.58 -5.38
C VAL A 61 9.80 3.43 -5.01
N TYR A 62 9.93 2.27 -5.66
CA TYR A 62 9.16 1.07 -5.39
C TYR A 62 10.07 -0.09 -4.96
N ASN A 63 10.38 -0.20 -3.67
CA ASN A 63 11.11 -1.34 -3.08
C ASN A 63 11.11 -1.27 -1.53
N SER A 64 10.40 -2.19 -0.87
CA SER A 64 10.35 -2.22 0.61
C SER A 64 11.67 -2.60 1.27
N GLN A 65 12.53 -3.38 0.61
CA GLN A 65 13.84 -3.76 1.15
C GLN A 65 14.77 -2.54 1.35
N PHE A 66 14.61 -1.51 0.53
CA PHE A 66 15.37 -0.26 0.62
C PHE A 66 14.61 0.84 1.38
N GLY A 67 13.47 0.52 2.00
CA GLY A 67 12.65 1.49 2.74
C GLY A 67 11.81 2.42 1.85
N PHE A 68 11.67 2.12 0.56
CA PHE A 68 10.78 2.84 -0.34
C PHE A 68 9.34 2.29 -0.28
N LEU A 69 8.45 2.83 -1.11
CA LEU A 69 7.05 2.43 -1.17
C LEU A 69 6.90 0.99 -1.66
N GLU A 70 5.85 0.33 -1.18
CA GLU A 70 5.37 -0.96 -1.69
C GLU A 70 3.87 -0.89 -2.02
N GLY A 71 3.31 -1.97 -2.57
CA GLY A 71 1.92 -2.02 -3.00
C GLY A 71 0.93 -1.67 -1.88
N THR A 72 1.13 -2.25 -0.70
CA THR A 72 0.37 -1.95 0.53
C THR A 72 0.43 -0.47 0.90
N SER A 73 1.63 0.13 0.91
CA SER A 73 1.80 1.56 1.22
C SER A 73 1.05 2.46 0.23
N ILE A 74 1.21 2.20 -1.07
CA ILE A 74 0.52 2.96 -2.12
C ILE A 74 -1.00 2.80 -2.00
N SER A 75 -1.51 1.58 -1.74
CA SER A 75 -2.93 1.33 -1.55
C SER A 75 -3.50 2.08 -0.34
N LEU A 76 -2.78 2.09 0.78
CA LEU A 76 -3.20 2.79 1.99
C LEU A 76 -3.23 4.31 1.78
N MET A 77 -2.18 4.86 1.17
CA MET A 77 -2.07 6.27 0.83
C MET A 77 -3.16 6.70 -0.15
N LEU A 78 -3.40 5.92 -1.20
CA LEU A 78 -4.46 6.18 -2.18
C LEU A 78 -5.86 6.12 -1.53
N THR A 79 -6.11 5.12 -0.69
CA THR A 79 -7.39 4.97 0.02
C THR A 79 -7.69 6.20 0.86
N LYS A 80 -6.69 6.73 1.57
CA LYS A 80 -6.81 7.99 2.31
C LYS A 80 -7.20 9.16 1.40
N VAL A 81 -6.52 9.33 0.26
CA VAL A 81 -6.82 10.40 -0.71
C VAL A 81 -8.24 10.25 -1.26
N PHE A 82 -8.66 9.02 -1.57
CA PHE A 82 -10.00 8.73 -2.07
C PHE A 82 -11.09 9.09 -1.06
N PHE A 83 -10.90 8.81 0.24
CA PHE A 83 -11.86 9.22 1.26
C PHE A 83 -11.91 10.74 1.47
N LEU A 84 -10.81 11.45 1.23
CA LEU A 84 -10.80 12.92 1.26
C LEU A 84 -11.52 13.54 0.04
N PHE A 85 -11.51 12.85 -1.10
CA PHE A 85 -12.11 13.32 -2.35
C PHE A 85 -12.96 12.21 -3.02
N PRO A 86 -14.13 11.87 -2.45
CA PRO A 86 -14.93 10.73 -2.91
C PRO A 86 -15.46 10.87 -4.35
N GLU A 87 -15.71 12.11 -4.79
CA GLU A 87 -16.23 12.41 -6.13
C GLU A 87 -15.12 12.63 -7.18
N ALA A 88 -13.86 12.46 -6.80
CA ALA A 88 -12.74 12.69 -7.71
C ALA A 88 -12.65 11.61 -8.79
N ASN A 89 -12.40 12.03 -10.02
CA ASN A 89 -12.01 11.13 -11.09
C ASN A 89 -10.53 10.69 -10.94
N ILE A 90 -10.08 9.78 -11.80
CA ILE A 90 -8.73 9.20 -11.74
C ILE A 90 -7.63 10.28 -11.79
N ILE A 91 -7.73 11.23 -12.71
CA ILE A 91 -6.72 12.29 -12.87
C ILE A 91 -6.66 13.16 -11.62
N GLN A 92 -7.83 13.53 -11.08
CA GLN A 92 -7.93 14.30 -9.86
C GLN A 92 -7.34 13.54 -8.67
N LEU A 93 -7.60 12.24 -8.53
CA LEU A 93 -7.00 11.45 -7.44
C LEU A 93 -5.48 11.38 -7.54
N ILE A 94 -4.91 11.23 -8.73
CA ILE A 94 -3.45 11.26 -8.94
C ILE A 94 -2.88 12.61 -8.53
N GLU A 95 -3.49 13.71 -8.99
CA GLU A 95 -3.06 15.07 -8.65
C GLU A 95 -3.13 15.30 -7.13
N ARG A 96 -4.26 14.97 -6.50
CA ARG A 96 -4.46 15.12 -5.05
C ARG A 96 -3.50 14.24 -4.26
N PHE A 97 -3.18 13.05 -4.75
CA PHE A 97 -2.18 12.18 -4.13
C PHE A 97 -0.83 12.88 -4.03
N PHE A 98 -0.31 13.43 -5.13
CA PHE A 98 0.98 14.12 -5.12
C PHE A 98 0.95 15.42 -4.32
N ILE A 99 -0.13 16.21 -4.41
CA ILE A 99 -0.26 17.44 -3.61
C ILE A 99 -0.21 17.12 -2.11
N ILE A 100 -1.01 16.14 -1.66
CA ILE A 100 -1.05 15.77 -0.25
C ILE A 100 0.31 15.26 0.20
N PHE A 101 0.89 14.26 -0.47
CA PHE A 101 2.10 13.60 0.03
C PHE A 101 3.42 14.34 -0.28
N SER A 102 3.38 15.41 -1.06
CA SER A 102 4.53 16.33 -1.20
C SER A 102 4.59 17.39 -0.09
N THR A 103 3.50 17.59 0.64
CA THR A 103 3.36 18.61 1.70
C THR A 103 3.02 18.03 3.07
N TRP A 104 2.98 16.70 3.17
CA TRP A 104 2.64 15.95 4.38
C TRP A 104 3.83 15.84 5.34
#